data_AF-A0A5S9M7V3-F1
#
_entry.id   AF-A0A5S9M7V3-F1
#
_cell.length_a   1.000
_cell.length_b   1.000
_cell.length_c   1.000
_cell.angle_alpha   90.00
_cell.angle_beta   90.00
_cell.angle_gamma   90.00
#
_symmetry.space_group_name_H-M   'P 1'
#
loop_
_entity.id
_entity.type
_entity.pdbx_description
1 polymer ?
#
loop_
_entity_poly.entity_id
_entity_poly.type
_entity_poly.pdbx_seq_one_letter_code
_entity_poly.pdbx_strand_id
1 'polypeptide(L)'
;MYLDYIQHDAGKTIIAPYSPRGNELGLVATPLEWDELYHDELHPSLFTMPAVIERLKEKGDPFRRMRHLVNDDTFRQVLHQLAHM
;
A
#
# COMPACT_ATOMS: atom_id res chain seq x y z
N MET A 1 0.76 9.27 -15.45
CA MET A 1 1.24 8.46 -14.31
C MET A 1 2.71 8.75 -14.12
N TYR A 2 3.13 9.20 -12.93
CA TYR A 2 4.54 9.44 -12.57
C TYR A 2 4.95 8.40 -11.53
N LEU A 3 6.12 7.79 -11.71
CA LEU A 3 6.69 6.85 -10.75
C LEU A 3 7.63 7.62 -9.81
N ASP A 4 7.16 7.92 -8.61
CA ASP A 4 7.91 8.73 -7.64
C ASP A 4 8.94 7.92 -6.86
N TYR A 5 10.05 7.58 -7.52
CA TYR A 5 11.16 6.84 -6.89
C TYR A 5 11.93 7.69 -5.86
N ILE A 6 11.80 9.03 -5.91
CA ILE A 6 12.49 9.98 -5.02
C ILE A 6 12.08 9.77 -3.56
N GLN A 7 10.90 9.20 -3.30
CA GLN A 7 10.45 8.90 -1.93
C GLN A 7 11.35 7.93 -1.16
N HIS A 8 12.24 7.19 -1.84
CA HIS A 8 13.23 6.32 -1.20
C HIS A 8 14.49 7.04 -0.71
N ASP A 9 14.64 8.33 -1.01
CA ASP A 9 15.81 9.12 -0.60
C ASP A 9 15.80 9.42 0.90
N ALA A 10 16.98 9.68 1.46
CA ALA A 10 17.16 9.91 2.89
C ALA A 10 16.36 11.16 3.35
N GLY A 11 15.62 11.00 4.46
CA GLY A 11 14.82 12.08 5.05
C GLY A 11 13.44 12.29 4.41
N LYS A 12 13.08 11.53 3.37
CA LYS A 12 11.70 11.49 2.85
C LYS A 12 10.78 10.67 3.75
N THR A 13 9.47 10.90 3.62
CA THR A 13 8.45 10.23 4.42
C THR A 13 7.43 9.54 3.53
N ILE A 14 7.08 8.30 3.90
CA ILE A 14 6.00 7.52 3.30
C ILE A 14 4.97 7.28 4.40
N ILE A 15 3.69 7.45 4.06
CA ILE A 15 2.61 7.20 5.02
C ILE A 15 2.62 5.73 5.45
N ALA A 16 2.56 5.47 6.76
CA ALA A 16 2.50 4.11 7.25
C ALA A 16 1.11 3.48 6.96
N PRO A 17 1.03 2.17 6.68
CA PRO A 17 -0.24 1.47 6.52
C PRO A 17 -1.19 1.74 7.70
N TYR A 18 -2.48 1.87 7.40
CA TYR A 18 -3.55 2.20 8.35
C TYR A 18 -3.49 3.59 9.00
N SER A 19 -2.52 4.44 8.64
CA SER A 19 -2.47 5.80 9.16
C SER A 19 -3.55 6.68 8.51
N PRO A 20 -4.28 7.50 9.30
CA PRO A 20 -5.21 8.48 8.75
C PRO A 20 -4.46 9.61 8.05
N ARG A 21 -5.14 10.24 7.10
CA ARG A 21 -4.67 11.43 6.37
C ARG A 21 -5.40 12.65 6.90
N GLY A 22 -4.68 13.76 7.04
CA GLY A 22 -5.23 15.06 7.44
C GLY A 22 -6.06 15.70 6.33
N ASN A 23 -7.18 15.08 5.96
CA ASN A 23 -8.19 15.61 5.05
C ASN A 23 -9.57 15.61 5.74
N GLU A 24 -10.53 16.33 5.16
CA GLU A 24 -11.88 16.52 5.74
C GLU A 24 -12.64 15.20 5.96
N LEU A 25 -12.31 14.17 5.18
CA LEU A 25 -12.97 12.87 5.24
C LEU A 25 -12.25 11.87 6.16
N GLY A 26 -11.08 12.23 6.73
CA GLY A 26 -10.27 11.34 7.57
C GLY A 26 -9.92 10.02 6.86
N LEU A 27 -9.57 10.07 5.57
CA LEU A 27 -9.26 8.86 4.79
C LEU A 27 -8.00 8.16 5.30
N VAL A 28 -7.93 6.85 5.11
CA VAL A 28 -6.87 5.99 5.65
C VAL A 28 -6.06 5.34 4.53
N ALA A 29 -4.74 5.28 4.70
CA ALA A 29 -3.85 4.52 3.83
C ALA A 29 -4.07 3.01 4.00
N THR A 30 -5.14 2.50 3.38
CA THR A 30 -5.69 1.17 3.64
C THR A 30 -5.05 0.13 2.73
N PRO A 31 -4.39 -0.90 3.29
CA PRO A 31 -3.97 -2.09 2.53
C PRO A 31 -5.16 -2.80 1.88
N LEU A 32 -4.95 -3.24 0.64
CA LEU A 32 -5.92 -3.98 -0.15
C LEU A 32 -5.33 -5.31 -0.61
N GLU A 33 -6.21 -6.26 -0.89
CA GLU A 33 -5.84 -7.46 -1.64
C GLU A 33 -5.73 -7.14 -3.12
N TRP A 34 -4.90 -7.88 -3.86
CA TRP A 34 -4.68 -7.65 -5.29
C TRP A 34 -5.96 -7.70 -6.12
N ASP A 35 -6.86 -8.64 -5.80
CA ASP A 35 -8.11 -8.84 -6.54
C ASP A 35 -9.04 -7.62 -6.46
N GLU A 36 -8.96 -6.83 -5.38
CA GLU A 36 -9.79 -5.65 -5.20
C GLU A 36 -9.44 -4.52 -6.18
N LEU A 37 -8.21 -4.52 -6.72
CA LEU A 37 -7.77 -3.51 -7.69
C LEU A 37 -8.50 -3.61 -9.04
N TYR A 38 -9.13 -4.75 -9.34
CA TYR A 38 -9.86 -4.97 -10.58
C TYR A 38 -11.35 -4.59 -10.49
N HIS A 39 -11.82 -4.11 -9.33
CA HIS A 39 -13.21 -3.72 -9.16
C HIS A 39 -13.44 -2.28 -9.64
N ASP A 40 -14.39 -2.07 -10.55
CA ASP A 40 -14.70 -0.75 -11.13
C ASP A 40 -15.15 0.27 -10.07
N GLU A 41 -15.75 -0.21 -8.97
CA GLU A 41 -16.24 0.60 -7.86
C GLU A 41 -15.10 1.09 -6.92
N LEU A 42 -13.87 0.59 -7.09
CA LEU A 42 -12.77 0.88 -6.18
C LEU A 42 -12.39 2.36 -6.22
N HIS A 43 -12.60 3.06 -5.11
CA HIS A 43 -12.23 4.45 -4.98
C HIS A 43 -11.63 4.77 -3.60
N PRO A 44 -10.58 5.62 -3.50
CA PRO A 44 -9.95 5.96 -2.21
C PRO A 44 -10.92 6.54 -1.17
N SER A 45 -11.99 7.22 -1.60
CA SER A 45 -12.98 7.82 -0.69
C SER A 45 -13.78 6.78 0.11
N LEU A 46 -13.74 5.51 -0.27
CA LEU A 46 -14.40 4.42 0.45
C LEU A 46 -13.72 4.11 1.79
N PHE A 47 -12.47 4.55 1.97
CA PHE A 47 -11.63 4.17 3.10
C PHE A 47 -11.54 5.26 4.17
N THR A 48 -12.69 5.66 4.72
CA THR A 48 -12.75 6.48 5.93
C THR A 48 -12.36 5.66 7.17
N MET A 49 -11.94 6.33 8.25
CA MET A 49 -11.61 5.63 9.51
C MET A 49 -12.69 4.64 9.98
N PRO A 50 -14.00 4.99 10.08
CA PRO A 50 -15.02 4.04 10.50
C PRO A 50 -15.17 2.85 9.55
N ALA A 51 -15.12 3.09 8.23
CA ALA A 51 -15.23 2.04 7.23
C ALA A 51 -14.06 1.04 7.31
N VAL A 52 -12.84 1.54 7.55
CA VAL A 52 -11.66 0.68 7.67
C VAL A 52 -11.69 -0.16 8.95
N ILE A 53 -12.16 0.41 10.06
CA ILE A 53 -12.35 -0.35 11.31
C ILE A 53 -13.32 -1.50 11.09
N GLU A 54 -14.45 -1.27 10.40
CA GLU A 54 -15.43 -2.32 10.14
C GLU A 54 -14.88 -3.38 9.17
N ARG A 55 -14.25 -2.92 8.09
CA ARG A 55 -13.57 -3.79 7.13
C ARG A 55 -12.56 -4.72 7.79
N LEU A 56 -11.77 -4.24 8.75
CA LEU A 56 -10.79 -5.08 9.47
C LEU A 56 -11.47 -6.19 10.30
N LYS A 57 -12.68 -5.97 10.82
CA LYS A 57 -13.44 -7.00 11.52
C LYS A 57 -14.00 -8.06 10.56
N GLU A 58 -14.47 -7.61 9.39
CA GLU A 58 -15.10 -8.49 8.40
C GLU A 58 -14.09 -9.28 7.57
N LYS A 59 -13.05 -8.62 7.05
CA LYS A 59 -12.07 -9.19 6.12
C LYS A 59 -10.75 -9.60 6.78
N GLY A 60 -10.43 -9.05 7.96
CA GLY A 60 -9.11 -9.17 8.55
C GLY A 60 -8.08 -8.24 7.93
N ASP A 61 -6.79 -8.50 8.19
CA ASP A 61 -5.65 -7.67 7.79
C ASP A 61 -4.94 -8.25 6.54
N PRO A 62 -5.01 -7.58 5.36
CA PRO A 62 -4.29 -8.01 4.16
C PRO A 62 -2.77 -8.07 4.34
N PHE A 63 -2.22 -7.24 5.23
CA PHE A 63 -0.78 -7.20 5.51
C PHE A 63 -0.33 -8.17 6.60
N ARG A 64 -1.22 -9.03 7.12
CA ARG A 64 -0.92 -9.98 8.19
C ARG A 64 0.34 -10.81 7.94
N ARG A 65 0.62 -11.15 6.68
CA ARG A 65 1.78 -11.96 6.28
C ARG A 65 2.96 -11.17 5.70
N MET A 66 2.87 -9.84 5.60
CA MET A 66 3.88 -9.01 4.94
C MET A 66 5.30 -9.27 5.47
N ARG A 67 5.47 -9.40 6.79
CA ARG A 67 6.78 -9.64 7.42
C ARG A 67 7.32 -11.06 7.26
N HIS A 68 6.51 -12.00 6.78
CA HIS A 68 6.92 -13.40 6.58
C HIS A 68 7.33 -13.69 5.13
N LEU A 69 7.15 -12.72 4.23
CA LEU A 69 7.51 -12.83 2.83
C LEU A 69 8.86 -12.12 2.61
N VAL A 70 9.87 -12.89 2.22
CA VAL A 70 11.20 -12.37 1.87
C VAL A 70 11.27 -12.27 0.35
N ASN A 71 11.65 -11.11 -0.17
CA ASN A 71 11.65 -10.81 -1.61
C ASN A 71 13.06 -10.72 -2.21
N ASP A 72 14.09 -11.21 -1.50
CA ASP A 72 15.49 -11.02 -1.85
C ASP A 72 15.84 -11.48 -3.27
N ASP A 73 15.38 -12.67 -3.67
CA ASP A 73 15.67 -13.22 -5.00
C ASP A 73 15.00 -12.40 -6.11
N THR A 74 13.73 -12.03 -5.93
CA THR A 74 13.00 -11.17 -6.85
C THR A 74 13.67 -9.80 -6.96
N PHE A 75 14.11 -9.23 -5.85
CA PHE A 75 14.79 -7.94 -5.84
C PHE A 75 16.14 -8.00 -6.57
N ARG A 76 16.91 -9.08 -6.40
CA ARG A 76 18.16 -9.31 -7.16
C ARG A 76 17.92 -9.37 -8.66
N GLN A 77 16.83 -10.00 -9.11
CA GLN A 77 16.47 -10.04 -10.53
C GLN A 77 16.21 -8.64 -11.09
N VAL A 78 15.48 -7.80 -10.34
CA VAL A 78 15.24 -6.40 -10.73
C VAL A 78 16.56 -5.62 -10.83
N LEU A 79 17.46 -5.75 -9.85
CA LEU A 79 18.78 -5.10 -9.90
C LEU A 79 19.60 -5.56 -11.11
N HIS A 80 19.58 -6.86 -11.42
CA HIS A 80 20.25 -7.38 -12.60
C HIS A 80 19.68 -6.76 -13.87
N GLN A 81 18.37 -6.66 -14.02
CA GLN A 81 17.75 -6.02 -15.20
C GLN A 81 18.17 -4.56 -15.33
N LEU A 82 18.13 -3.79 -14.24
CA LEU A 82 18.51 -2.38 -14.25
C LEU A 82 19.99 -2.14 -14.60
N ALA A 83 20.87 -3.07 -14.23
CA ALA A 83 22.30 -2.97 -14.55
C ALA A 83 22.64 -3.26 -16.03
N HIS A 84 21.69 -3.83 -16.78
CA HIS A 84 21.88 -4.24 -18.18
C HIS A 84 20.88 -3.56 -19.14
N MET A 85 20.14 -2.54 -18.68
CA MET A 85 19.45 -1.58 -19.55
C MET A 85 20.40 -0.49 -20.01
#